data_AF-A0A924CSQ8-F1
#
_entry.id   AF-A0A924CSQ8-F1
#
_cell.length_a   1.000
_cell.length_b   1.000
_cell.length_c   1.000
_cell.angle_alpha   90.00
_cell.angle_beta   90.00
_cell.angle_gamma   90.00
#
_symmetry.space_group_name_H-M   'P 1'
#
loop_
_entity.id
_entity.type
_entity.pdbx_description
1 polymer ?
#
loop_
_entity_poly.entity_id
_entity_poly.type
_entity_poly.pdbx_seq_one_letter_code
_entity_poly.pdbx_strand_id
1 'polypeptide(L)' 'AQDADATAILRDAYPGREVVSVDARPLFARGGGIHCITQQQPAV' A
#
# COMPACT_ATOMS: atom_id res chain seq x y z
N ALA A 1 -0.49 -13.34 9.35
CA ALA A 1 0.97 -13.57 9.23
C ALA A 1 1.51 -12.78 8.05
N GLN A 2 1.12 -13.13 6.81
CA GLN A 2 1.64 -12.47 5.60
C GLN A 2 1.45 -10.94 5.55
N ASP A 3 0.29 -10.41 6.01
CA ASP A 3 0.07 -8.96 6.05
C ASP A 3 1.03 -8.23 7.00
N ALA A 4 1.37 -8.86 8.13
CA ALA A 4 2.31 -8.30 9.10
C ALA A 4 3.73 -8.31 8.53
N ASP A 5 4.12 -9.39 7.85
CA ASP A 5 5.43 -9.52 7.20
C ASP A 5 5.59 -8.47 6.09
N ALA A 6 4.57 -8.30 5.24
CA ALA A 6 4.55 -7.26 4.22
C ALA A 6 4.67 -5.84 4.81
N THR A 7 3.97 -5.59 5.93
CA THR A 7 4.07 -4.31 6.64
C THR A 7 5.48 -4.07 7.17
N ALA A 8 6.14 -5.10 7.72
CA ALA A 8 7.50 -4.98 8.23
C ALA A 8 8.50 -4.66 7.10
N ILE A 9 8.41 -5.37 5.98
CA ILE A 9 9.26 -5.12 4.80
C ILE A 9 9.10 -3.67 4.31
N LEU A 10 7.88 -3.15 4.23
CA LEU A 10 7.63 -1.78 3.79
C LEU A 10 8.17 -0.74 4.78
N ARG A 11 8.12 -1.01 6.09
CA ARG A 11 8.69 -0.12 7.11
C ARG A 11 10.20 -0.01 6.99
N ASP A 12 10.87 -1.14 6.79
CA ASP A 12 12.33 -1.18 6.61
C ASP A 12 12.76 -0.48 5.31
N ALA A 13 11.99 -0.64 4.23
CA ALA A 13 12.27 -0.02 2.95
C ALA A 13 12.05 1.51 2.94
N TYR A 14 11.15 2.02 3.78
CA TYR A 14 10.76 3.43 3.79
C TYR A 14 10.81 4.04 5.22
N PRO A 15 11.99 4.14 5.85
CA PRO A 15 12.12 4.49 7.27
C PRO A 15 11.65 5.91 7.64
N GLY A 16 11.53 6.82 6.66
CA GLY A 16 11.01 8.17 6.85
C GLY A 16 9.52 8.34 6.51
N ARG A 17 8.80 7.24 6.24
CA ARG A 17 7.38 7.26 5.85
C ARG A 17 6.55 6.39 6.78
N GLU A 18 5.32 6.82 7.02
CA GLU A 18 4.35 6.00 7.73
C GLU A 18 3.79 4.91 6.79
N VAL A 19 3.79 3.66 7.26
CA VAL A 19 3.15 2.54 6.56
C VAL A 19 1.76 2.31 7.14
N VAL A 20 0.73 2.63 6.37
CA VAL A 20 -0.67 2.43 6.70
C VAL A 20 -1.22 1.23 5.93
N SER A 21 -1.66 0.20 6.65
CA SER A 21 -2.34 -0.96 6.06
C SER A 21 -3.83 -0.70 5.94
N VAL A 22 -4.42 -1.06 4.80
CA VAL A 22 -5.85 -0.95 4.51
C VAL A 22 -6.35 -2.31 4.00
N ASP A 23 -7.53 -2.73 4.44
CA ASP A 23 -8.17 -3.93 3.90
C ASP A 23 -8.56 -3.72 2.43
N ALA A 24 -7.70 -4.22 1.53
CA ALA A 24 -7.84 -4.03 0.09
C ALA A 24 -8.62 -5.16 -0.61
N ARG A 25 -9.16 -6.14 0.13
CA ARG A 25 -9.95 -7.25 -0.44
C ARG A 25 -11.10 -6.77 -1.36
N PRO A 26 -11.83 -5.67 -1.04
CA PRO A 26 -12.85 -5.14 -1.95
C PRO A 26 -12.31 -4.65 -3.30
N LEU A 27 -11.05 -4.18 -3.35
CA LEU A 27 -10.39 -3.76 -4.59
C LEU A 27 -9.94 -4.98 -5.40
N PHE A 28 -9.34 -5.97 -4.73
CA PHE A 28 -8.87 -7.20 -5.37
C PHE A 28 -10.01 -7.96 -6.05
N ALA A 29 -11.18 -8.02 -5.41
CA ALA A 29 -12.40 -8.61 -5.97
C ALA A 29 -12.87 -7.94 -7.27
N ARG A 30 -12.39 -6.72 -7.57
CA ARG A 30 -12.72 -5.93 -8.77
C ARG A 30 -11.54 -5.84 -9.76
N GLY A 31 -10.49 -6.64 -9.54
CA GLY A 31 -9.37 -6.79 -10.47
C GLY A 31 -8.22 -5.79 -10.29
N GLY A 32 -8.14 -5.07 -9.18
CA GLY A 32 -7.06 -4.10 -8.93
C GLY A 32 -6.66 -3.97 -7.46
N GLY A 33 -5.61 -3.20 -7.20
CA GLY A 33 -5.15 -2.85 -5.85
C GLY A 33 -5.15 -1.33 -5.62
N ILE A 34 -4.61 -0.88 -4.49
CA ILE A 34 -4.53 0.55 -4.12
C ILE A 34 -3.83 1.36 -5.23
N HIS A 35 -2.69 0.88 -5.74
CA HIS A 35 -1.96 1.56 -6.82
C HIS A 35 -2.81 1.75 -8.09
N CYS A 36 -3.67 0.77 -8.41
CA CYS A 36 -4.50 0.78 -9.61
C CYS A 36 -5.56 1.90 -9.61
N ILE A 37 -5.88 2.48 -8.45
CA ILE A 37 -6.94 3.50 -8.28
C ILE A 37 -6.41 4.87 -7.85
N THR A 38 -5.10 5.04 -7.77
CA THR A 38 -4.46 6.29 -7.37
C THR A 38 -3.67 6.87 -8.53
N GLN A 39 -3.71 8.19 -8.68
CA GLN A 39 -2.82 8.92 -9.59
C GLN A 39 -2.19 10.07 -8.80
N GLN A 40 -0.88 9.99 -8.53
CA GLN A 40 -0.16 11.10 -7.93
C GLN A 40 0.08 12.19 -8.98
N GLN A 41 -0.04 13.44 -8.56
CA GLN A 41 0.37 14.61 -9.33
C GLN A 41 1.60 15.21 -8.65
N PRO A 42 2.71 15.46 -9.37
CA PRO A 42 3.85 16.19 -8.84
C PRO A 42 3.45 17.57 -8.32
N ALA A 43 4.14 18.01 -7.27
CA ALA A 43 4.11 19.42 -6.89
C ALA A 43 5.09 20.13 -7.82
N VAL A 44 4.55 21.00 -8.68
CA VAL A 44 5.19 21.80 -9.75
C VAL A 44 5.66 21.05 -11.00
#